data_AF-A0A8H7QPA9-F1
#
_entry.id   AF-A0A8H7QPA9-F1
#
_cell.length_a   1.000
_cell.length_b   1.000
_cell.length_c   1.000
_cell.angle_alpha   90.00
_cell.angle_beta   90.00
_cell.angle_gamma   90.00
#
_symmetry.space_group_name_H-M   'P 1'
#
loop_
_entity.id
_entity.type
_entity.pdbx_description
1 polymer ?
#
loop_
_entity_poly.entity_id
_entity_poly.type
_entity_poly.pdbx_seq_one_letter_code
_entity_poly.pdbx_strand_id
1 'polypeptide(L)'
;MRTWRTWTVVIIFLFIALNFVYWKAYPCNDPRFCNVEADSTVAGNTNGHHDETAPLPPPPMQPPSTLGNPSSFPEQHLDKHVPVDPQPLVNPNTHYPDTHKKSSQDLDTIAPTSDKTTYRLKGNEGVKYASTGELWQFGIINTKPDVLVVSNTNYADVNNHYQREFKIYTLMKWILRVHRRDPERTVPLVMVDAGSNHGLFSLVAGASGAHTIAFEPQTHLRISYSLKKNLKISVINMAGRLNQLSQRLRVLPFAVLDSFKKLAMEKVEINDGGIGGLSYDNPNALITTQTIRLDTLPAYDRLFPETKATEKALKISTSRKNDKTILEPEDMGIEYADAIEKAVGTENAELKESLLFRQPIHFLKIDVEGFEVPALRSAAKLFENQLVENTILEFGPPSRWDVTVEGASKMKQKDILAKTMKDAKDILHRAIDEWKLDINLLPAEGWDKTVRWMLEHGVDESEGNPSRNKVVRKVNAWKFDNLPEDNDEFEKELKSQNNLVTEFIRLPSELVDAYLDDSQSIGEMYLWFTKQNTKSPVLQKVT
;
A
#
# COMPACT_ATOMS: atom_id res chain seq x y z
N MET A 1 -50.08 -33.61 -19.23
CA MET A 1 -48.97 -33.32 -18.28
C MET A 1 -48.70 -34.48 -17.30
N ARG A 2 -48.50 -35.72 -17.77
CA ARG A 2 -48.11 -36.87 -16.92
C ARG A 2 -46.86 -37.62 -17.40
N THR A 3 -46.34 -37.30 -18.59
CA THR A 3 -45.21 -38.01 -19.23
C THR A 3 -43.85 -37.51 -18.77
N TRP A 4 -43.68 -36.22 -18.48
CA TRP A 4 -42.36 -35.65 -18.14
C TRP A 4 -41.85 -36.10 -16.76
N ARG A 5 -42.74 -36.26 -15.77
CA ARG A 5 -42.39 -36.75 -14.43
C ARG A 5 -41.91 -38.21 -14.43
N THR A 6 -42.44 -39.04 -15.33
CA THR A 6 -42.03 -40.44 -15.45
C THR A 6 -40.61 -40.56 -16.02
N TRP A 7 -40.25 -39.71 -16.98
CA TRP A 7 -38.91 -39.70 -17.58
C TRP A 7 -37.83 -39.21 -16.60
N THR A 8 -38.12 -38.22 -15.74
CA THR A 8 -37.16 -37.75 -14.73
C THR A 8 -36.79 -38.86 -13.74
N VAL A 9 -37.77 -39.65 -13.29
CA VAL A 9 -37.53 -40.77 -12.37
C VAL A 9 -36.68 -41.86 -13.04
N VAL A 10 -36.96 -42.17 -14.30
CA VAL A 10 -36.17 -43.15 -15.07
C VAL A 10 -34.72 -42.69 -15.24
N ILE A 11 -34.47 -41.41 -15.50
CA ILE A 11 -33.12 -40.86 -15.64
C ILE A 11 -32.34 -40.91 -14.31
N ILE A 12 -32.99 -40.61 -13.19
CA ILE A 12 -32.38 -40.70 -11.85
C ILE A 12 -31.99 -42.15 -11.54
N PHE A 13 -32.87 -43.11 -11.80
CA PHE A 13 -32.55 -44.54 -11.60
C PHE A 13 -31.41 -45.01 -12.50
N LEU A 14 -31.37 -44.57 -13.76
CA LEU A 14 -30.27 -44.86 -14.68
C LEU A 14 -28.95 -44.28 -14.19
N PHE A 15 -28.94 -43.05 -13.68
CA PHE A 15 -27.73 -42.41 -13.15
C PHE A 15 -27.17 -43.13 -11.92
N ILE A 16 -28.04 -43.57 -11.01
CA ILE A 16 -27.65 -44.32 -9.81
C ILE A 16 -27.13 -45.70 -10.18
N ALA A 17 -27.83 -46.42 -11.08
CA ALA A 17 -27.41 -47.74 -11.53
C ALA A 17 -26.06 -47.70 -12.25
N LEU A 18 -25.85 -46.71 -13.13
CA LEU A 18 -24.60 -46.54 -13.85
C LEU A 18 -23.44 -46.15 -12.92
N ASN A 19 -23.68 -45.30 -11.91
CA ASN A 19 -22.66 -45.02 -10.88
C ASN A 19 -22.32 -46.26 -10.07
N PHE A 20 -23.33 -47.04 -9.65
CA PHE A 20 -23.08 -48.26 -8.90
C PHE A 20 -22.24 -49.28 -9.69
N VAL A 21 -22.54 -49.46 -10.98
CA VAL A 21 -21.74 -50.30 -11.88
C VAL A 21 -20.33 -49.74 -12.06
N TYR A 22 -20.18 -48.42 -12.25
CA TYR A 22 -18.89 -47.75 -12.38
C TYR A 22 -18.00 -47.98 -11.16
N TRP A 23 -18.52 -47.75 -9.95
CA TRP A 23 -17.77 -47.94 -8.70
C TRP A 23 -17.49 -49.40 -8.38
N LYS A 24 -18.33 -50.33 -8.83
CA LYS A 24 -18.08 -51.77 -8.67
C LYS A 24 -17.08 -52.33 -9.68
N ALA A 25 -16.92 -51.69 -10.83
CA ALA A 25 -16.00 -52.10 -11.90
C ALA A 25 -14.57 -51.54 -11.74
N TYR A 26 -14.36 -50.57 -10.84
CA TYR A 26 -13.04 -50.04 -10.50
C TYR A 26 -12.60 -50.51 -9.10
N PRO A 27 -12.01 -51.71 -8.96
CA PRO A 27 -11.33 -52.08 -7.72
C PRO A 27 -10.17 -51.09 -7.46
N CYS A 28 -10.07 -50.65 -6.20
CA CYS A 28 -9.11 -49.64 -5.76
C CYS A 28 -7.67 -50.16 -5.92
N ASN A 29 -6.98 -49.72 -6.97
CA ASN A 29 -5.62 -50.14 -7.32
C ASN A 29 -4.53 -49.21 -6.74
N ASP A 30 -4.88 -48.23 -5.90
CA ASP A 30 -3.89 -47.34 -5.27
C ASP A 30 -3.64 -47.77 -3.81
N PRO A 31 -2.47 -48.37 -3.50
CA PRO A 31 -2.14 -48.85 -2.16
C PRO A 31 -2.00 -47.73 -1.11
N ARG A 32 -2.08 -46.45 -1.51
CA ARG A 32 -2.07 -45.30 -0.57
C ARG A 32 -3.39 -45.10 0.18
N PHE A 33 -4.50 -45.69 -0.29
CA PHE A 33 -5.83 -45.48 0.30
C PHE A 33 -6.47 -46.76 0.87
N CYS A 34 -5.75 -47.88 0.85
CA CYS A 34 -6.25 -49.19 1.29
C CYS A 34 -5.42 -49.81 2.42
N ASN A 35 -5.01 -49.02 3.42
CA ASN A 35 -4.52 -49.55 4.69
C ASN A 35 -5.19 -48.83 5.86
N VAL A 36 -6.19 -49.49 6.44
CA VAL A 36 -6.60 -49.26 7.82
C VAL A 36 -6.33 -50.55 8.55
N GLU A 37 -5.13 -50.67 9.12
CA GLU A 37 -4.91 -51.56 10.25
C GLU A 37 -4.49 -50.70 11.44
N ALA A 38 -5.29 -50.84 12.49
CA ALA A 38 -5.00 -50.37 13.82
C ALA A 38 -3.85 -51.19 14.40
N ASP A 39 -2.89 -50.57 15.07
CA ASP A 39 -2.60 -51.02 16.42
C ASP A 39 -1.85 -50.01 17.30
N SER A 40 -1.84 -50.38 18.58
CA SER A 40 -1.81 -49.59 19.78
C SER A 40 -0.50 -49.78 20.58
N THR A 41 -0.25 -48.85 21.53
CA THR A 41 0.73 -48.94 22.66
C THR A 41 2.22 -48.96 22.26
N VAL A 42 3.14 -48.28 22.96
CA VAL A 42 3.68 -48.63 24.28
C VAL A 42 4.48 -47.43 24.84
N ALA A 43 4.39 -47.24 26.16
CA ALA A 43 5.13 -46.30 26.99
C ALA A 43 6.62 -46.66 27.17
N GLY A 44 7.47 -45.68 27.49
CA GLY A 44 8.87 -45.93 27.89
C GLY A 44 9.55 -44.73 28.54
N ASN A 45 9.59 -44.73 29.87
CA ASN A 45 10.42 -43.92 30.77
C ASN A 45 11.90 -43.80 30.35
N THR A 46 12.60 -42.71 30.73
CA THR A 46 13.57 -42.73 31.86
C THR A 46 14.26 -41.38 32.11
N ASN A 47 14.51 -41.14 33.40
CA ASN A 47 15.16 -40.00 34.05
C ASN A 47 16.70 -39.98 33.90
N GLY A 48 17.29 -38.81 34.23
CA GLY A 48 18.69 -38.65 34.70
C GLY A 48 19.36 -37.45 34.00
N HIS A 49 20.09 -36.53 34.62
CA HIS A 49 20.59 -36.35 35.99
C HIS A 49 20.90 -34.85 36.17
N HIS A 50 20.84 -34.39 37.42
CA HIS A 50 21.40 -33.11 37.88
C HIS A 50 22.92 -33.07 37.71
N ASP A 51 23.46 -31.90 37.34
CA ASP A 51 24.73 -31.43 37.90
C ASP A 51 24.73 -29.89 37.99
N GLU A 52 24.80 -29.40 39.23
CA GLU A 52 25.00 -28.01 39.61
C GLU A 52 26.47 -27.65 39.43
N THR A 53 26.77 -26.57 38.69
CA THR A 53 28.06 -25.88 38.78
C THR A 53 27.82 -24.40 39.07
N ALA A 54 28.45 -23.94 40.14
CA ALA A 54 28.38 -22.56 40.65
C ALA A 54 29.03 -21.55 39.67
N PRO A 55 28.54 -20.30 39.60
CA PRO A 55 29.09 -19.30 38.69
C PRO A 55 30.40 -18.71 39.24
N LEU A 56 31.40 -18.58 38.35
CA LEU A 56 32.67 -17.89 38.61
C LEU A 56 32.49 -16.36 38.70
N PRO A 57 33.33 -15.66 39.48
CA PRO A 57 33.25 -14.21 39.66
C PRO A 57 33.68 -13.45 38.39
N PRO A 58 33.16 -12.22 38.17
CA PRO A 58 33.45 -11.45 36.96
C PRO A 58 34.90 -10.93 36.94
N PRO A 59 35.54 -10.83 35.76
CA PRO A 59 36.89 -10.30 35.64
C PRO A 59 36.96 -8.77 35.87
N PRO A 60 38.14 -8.22 36.22
CA PRO A 60 38.31 -6.81 36.57
C PRO A 60 38.16 -5.89 35.36
N MET A 61 37.61 -4.68 35.60
CA MET A 61 37.43 -3.62 34.60
C MET A 61 38.76 -3.21 33.97
N GLN A 62 38.81 -3.18 32.63
CA GLN A 62 39.89 -2.54 31.88
C GLN A 62 39.69 -1.01 31.78
N PRO A 63 40.76 -0.19 31.76
CA PRO A 63 40.69 1.27 31.57
C PRO A 63 40.32 1.66 30.13
N PRO A 64 39.87 2.90 29.89
CA PRO A 64 39.29 3.31 28.62
C PRO A 64 40.36 3.45 27.54
N SER A 65 40.26 2.67 26.46
CA SER A 65 41.06 2.85 25.25
C SER A 65 40.18 3.32 24.08
N THR A 66 40.43 4.58 23.69
CA THR A 66 40.60 5.07 22.31
C THR A 66 39.56 4.75 21.23
N LEU A 67 38.90 5.81 20.78
CA LEU A 67 38.59 6.17 19.38
C LEU A 67 38.32 5.02 18.39
N GLY A 68 37.06 4.95 17.94
CA GLY A 68 36.72 4.57 16.57
C GLY A 68 35.92 3.29 16.44
N ASN A 69 34.60 3.41 16.51
CA ASN A 69 33.70 2.68 15.62
C ASN A 69 32.66 3.68 15.12
N PRO A 70 32.32 3.69 13.80
CA PRO A 70 31.18 4.44 13.34
C PRO A 70 29.96 3.96 14.12
N SER A 71 29.14 4.91 14.59
CA SER A 71 27.86 4.61 15.22
C SER A 71 27.12 3.58 14.36
N SER A 72 26.83 2.42 14.95
CA SER A 72 25.99 1.38 14.37
C SER A 72 24.71 2.00 13.80
N PHE A 73 24.30 1.58 12.61
CA PHE A 73 22.99 1.97 12.09
C PHE A 73 21.90 1.57 13.09
N PRO A 74 20.88 2.40 13.34
CA PRO A 74 19.81 2.14 14.31
C PRO A 74 19.04 0.83 14.08
N GLU A 75 19.13 0.21 12.90
CA GLU A 75 18.62 -1.14 12.65
C GLU A 75 19.28 -2.21 13.54
N GLN A 76 20.51 -2.00 14.02
CA GLN A 76 21.15 -2.88 15.02
C GLN A 76 20.60 -2.68 16.44
N HIS A 77 19.94 -1.56 16.77
CA HIS A 77 19.23 -1.46 18.05
C HIS A 77 17.94 -2.28 18.07
N LEU A 78 17.51 -2.80 16.91
CA LEU A 78 16.42 -3.76 16.75
C LEU A 78 16.93 -5.22 16.77
N ASP A 79 18.17 -5.49 17.25
CA ASP A 79 18.94 -6.77 17.20
C ASP A 79 18.30 -8.01 17.88
N LYS A 80 16.99 -8.02 18.11
CA LYS A 80 16.21 -9.26 18.24
C LYS A 80 15.42 -9.64 16.98
N HIS A 81 15.39 -8.81 15.93
CA HIS A 81 14.38 -8.90 14.88
C HIS A 81 14.85 -9.04 13.43
N VAL A 82 16.14 -9.23 13.18
CA VAL A 82 16.58 -9.67 11.85
C VAL A 82 17.77 -10.60 12.05
N PRO A 83 17.64 -11.94 11.89
CA PRO A 83 18.78 -12.68 11.42
C PRO A 83 19.07 -12.10 10.04
N VAL A 84 20.03 -11.18 9.95
CA VAL A 84 20.84 -11.06 8.74
C VAL A 84 21.55 -12.39 8.69
N ASP A 85 20.85 -13.42 8.23
CA ASP A 85 21.50 -14.64 7.78
C ASP A 85 22.23 -14.19 6.53
N PRO A 86 23.58 -14.05 6.57
CA PRO A 86 24.34 -13.93 5.35
C PRO A 86 24.34 -15.33 4.77
N GLN A 87 23.16 -15.78 4.30
CA GLN A 87 23.07 -16.91 3.41
C GLN A 87 24.07 -16.59 2.31
N PRO A 88 25.07 -17.46 2.03
CA PRO A 88 25.82 -17.31 0.81
C PRO A 88 24.76 -17.25 -0.28
N LEU A 89 24.66 -16.11 -0.96
CA LEU A 89 23.81 -15.96 -2.14
C LEU A 89 24.21 -17.11 -3.05
N VAL A 90 23.44 -18.20 -3.03
CA VAL A 90 23.48 -19.15 -4.12
C VAL A 90 22.97 -18.30 -5.25
N ASN A 91 23.90 -17.80 -6.06
CA ASN A 91 23.59 -17.05 -7.25
C ASN A 91 22.46 -17.84 -7.93
N PRO A 92 21.25 -17.28 -8.06
CA PRO A 92 20.26 -17.92 -8.89
C PRO A 92 20.95 -18.13 -10.23
N ASN A 93 20.80 -19.33 -10.80
CA ASN A 93 21.32 -19.62 -12.13
C ASN A 93 20.42 -18.92 -13.17
N THR A 94 20.21 -17.62 -12.96
CA THR A 94 19.57 -16.67 -13.84
C THR A 94 20.73 -15.93 -14.50
N HIS A 95 20.91 -16.16 -15.78
CA HIS A 95 21.71 -15.28 -16.63
C HIS A 95 21.25 -13.84 -16.37
N TYR A 96 22.08 -13.05 -15.70
CA TYR A 96 22.00 -11.60 -15.73
C TYR A 96 22.97 -11.14 -16.82
N PRO A 97 22.47 -10.68 -17.98
CA PRO A 97 23.29 -9.90 -18.88
C PRO A 97 23.37 -8.48 -18.30
N ASP A 98 24.50 -8.20 -17.68
CA ASP A 98 24.97 -6.85 -17.45
C ASP A 98 25.08 -6.09 -18.80
N THR A 99 24.84 -4.78 -18.78
CA THR A 99 25.14 -3.77 -19.83
C THR A 99 24.32 -3.62 -21.13
N HIS A 100 23.06 -4.07 -21.24
CA HIS A 100 22.38 -4.04 -22.56
C HIS A 100 21.00 -3.37 -22.63
N LYS A 101 20.91 -2.26 -23.38
CA LYS A 101 19.66 -1.69 -23.97
C LYS A 101 18.81 -2.70 -24.77
N LYS A 102 19.33 -3.91 -24.98
CA LYS A 102 18.67 -5.06 -25.62
C LYS A 102 18.04 -6.04 -24.61
N SER A 103 18.50 -6.13 -23.36
CA SER A 103 17.93 -7.05 -22.36
C SER A 103 16.62 -6.55 -21.73
N SER A 104 16.29 -5.26 -21.87
CA SER A 104 14.95 -4.76 -21.58
C SER A 104 13.90 -5.27 -22.57
N GLN A 105 14.29 -5.74 -23.76
CA GLN A 105 13.36 -6.33 -24.74
C GLN A 105 12.97 -7.78 -24.39
N ASP A 106 13.80 -8.49 -23.62
CA ASP A 106 13.59 -9.91 -23.30
C ASP A 106 12.75 -10.14 -22.02
N LEU A 107 12.46 -9.09 -21.25
CA LEU A 107 11.50 -9.14 -20.13
C LEU A 107 10.05 -8.89 -20.56
N ASP A 108 9.85 -8.52 -21.83
CA ASP A 108 8.62 -7.87 -22.30
C ASP A 108 7.36 -8.73 -22.20
N THR A 109 7.46 -10.07 -22.10
CA THR A 109 6.29 -10.95 -21.93
C THR A 109 6.69 -12.31 -21.36
N ILE A 110 6.98 -12.39 -20.07
CA ILE A 110 6.87 -13.70 -19.40
C ILE A 110 5.37 -13.97 -19.26
N ALA A 111 4.85 -15.02 -19.88
CA ALA A 111 3.54 -15.51 -19.56
C ALA A 111 3.61 -16.24 -18.20
N PRO A 112 3.10 -15.72 -17.08
CA PRO A 112 2.60 -16.60 -16.04
C PRO A 112 1.24 -17.08 -16.57
N THR A 113 1.38 -17.96 -17.56
CA THR A 113 0.52 -19.05 -17.95
C THR A 113 -0.97 -18.79 -18.15
N SER A 114 -1.43 -19.31 -19.27
CA SER A 114 -2.59 -20.20 -19.47
C SER A 114 -3.05 -21.11 -18.30
N ASP A 115 -2.81 -20.75 -17.04
CA ASP A 115 -2.90 -21.63 -15.87
C ASP A 115 -4.31 -21.83 -15.30
N LYS A 116 -5.32 -21.09 -15.80
CA LYS A 116 -6.69 -21.10 -15.25
C LYS A 116 -6.74 -20.74 -13.76
N THR A 117 -5.75 -19.97 -13.29
CA THR A 117 -5.66 -19.49 -11.91
C THR A 117 -5.61 -17.98 -11.79
N THR A 118 -5.37 -17.26 -12.88
CA THR A 118 -5.43 -15.80 -12.95
C THR A 118 -6.79 -15.31 -13.42
N TYR A 119 -7.30 -14.23 -12.84
CA TYR A 119 -8.54 -13.55 -13.20
C TYR A 119 -8.20 -12.26 -13.96
N ARG A 120 -9.03 -11.95 -14.95
CA ARG A 120 -9.02 -10.73 -15.74
C ARG A 120 -10.41 -10.14 -15.69
N LEU A 121 -10.49 -8.82 -15.73
CA LEU A 121 -11.75 -8.18 -16.07
C LEU A 121 -11.95 -8.30 -17.59
N LYS A 122 -13.10 -8.84 -18.00
CA LYS A 122 -13.42 -9.14 -19.40
C LYS A 122 -14.58 -8.30 -19.89
N GLY A 123 -14.32 -7.01 -20.10
CA GLY A 123 -15.36 -6.14 -20.58
C GLY A 123 -16.63 -6.22 -19.70
N ASN A 124 -17.78 -6.01 -20.34
CA ASN A 124 -19.11 -6.18 -19.76
C ASN A 124 -19.42 -7.59 -19.19
N GLU A 125 -18.51 -8.56 -19.34
CA GLU A 125 -18.69 -9.93 -18.87
C GLU A 125 -18.17 -10.17 -17.44
N GLY A 126 -17.60 -9.14 -16.81
CA GLY A 126 -17.10 -9.18 -15.43
C GLY A 126 -15.77 -9.93 -15.28
N VAL A 127 -15.49 -10.42 -14.07
CA VAL A 127 -14.22 -11.09 -13.74
C VAL A 127 -14.24 -12.54 -14.26
N LYS A 128 -13.35 -12.89 -15.19
CA LYS A 128 -13.19 -14.24 -15.76
C LYS A 128 -11.75 -14.70 -15.71
N TYR A 129 -11.52 -16.00 -15.86
CA TYR A 129 -10.15 -16.52 -15.97
C TYR A 129 -9.43 -15.97 -17.21
N ALA A 130 -8.13 -15.70 -17.07
CA ALA A 130 -7.26 -15.36 -18.17
C ALA A 130 -7.28 -16.46 -19.24
N SER A 131 -7.37 -16.03 -20.50
CA SER A 131 -7.30 -16.87 -21.69
C SER A 131 -5.84 -17.13 -22.09
N THR A 132 -5.61 -18.20 -22.86
CA THR A 132 -4.28 -18.70 -23.24
C THR A 132 -3.39 -17.69 -23.98
N GLY A 133 -3.95 -16.59 -24.50
CA GLY A 133 -3.22 -15.52 -25.20
C GLY A 133 -2.99 -14.25 -24.38
N GLU A 134 -3.45 -14.18 -23.13
CA GLU A 134 -3.27 -13.00 -22.28
C GLU A 134 -1.99 -13.09 -21.47
N LEU A 135 -1.11 -12.12 -21.67
CA LEU A 135 0.23 -12.09 -21.08
C LEU A 135 0.28 -11.13 -19.91
N TRP A 136 1.21 -11.37 -18.98
CA TRP A 136 1.63 -10.36 -18.02
C TRP A 136 2.89 -9.72 -18.56
N GLN A 137 3.06 -8.44 -18.27
CA GLN A 137 4.31 -7.74 -18.52
C GLN A 137 5.06 -7.61 -17.20
N PHE A 138 6.35 -7.91 -17.26
CA PHE A 138 7.28 -7.65 -16.19
C PHE A 138 8.21 -6.56 -16.67
N GLY A 139 8.53 -5.63 -15.80
CA GLY A 139 9.49 -4.61 -16.15
C GLY A 139 10.16 -4.06 -14.91
N ILE A 140 11.17 -3.22 -15.15
CA ILE A 140 11.97 -2.61 -14.10
C ILE A 140 11.76 -1.11 -14.20
N ILE A 141 11.18 -0.52 -13.17
CA ILE A 141 11.15 0.92 -13.04
C ILE A 141 12.43 1.34 -12.32
N ASN A 142 13.20 2.20 -12.98
CA ASN A 142 14.45 2.73 -12.46
C ASN A 142 14.18 3.81 -11.41
N THR A 143 13.80 3.36 -10.21
CA THR A 143 13.38 4.23 -9.10
C THR A 143 14.47 4.51 -8.08
N LYS A 144 15.64 3.87 -8.18
CA LYS A 144 16.77 4.00 -7.23
C LYS A 144 16.33 3.92 -5.74
N PRO A 145 16.16 2.71 -5.16
CA PRO A 145 16.46 1.40 -5.75
C PRO A 145 15.47 1.05 -6.85
N ASP A 146 15.91 0.30 -7.87
CA ASP A 146 15.06 -0.16 -8.95
C ASP A 146 14.01 -1.15 -8.42
N VAL A 147 12.79 -1.08 -8.93
CA VAL A 147 11.71 -2.01 -8.54
C VAL A 147 11.19 -2.78 -9.74
N LEU A 148 11.02 -4.08 -9.54
CA LEU A 148 10.32 -4.96 -10.47
C LEU A 148 8.82 -4.68 -10.37
N VAL A 149 8.22 -4.29 -11.47
CA VAL A 149 6.77 -4.14 -11.57
C VAL A 149 6.19 -5.24 -12.43
N VAL A 150 4.92 -5.48 -12.16
CA VAL A 150 4.11 -6.43 -12.88
C VAL A 150 2.92 -5.64 -13.41
N SER A 151 2.46 -5.92 -14.63
CA SER A 151 1.24 -5.30 -15.16
C SER A 151 0.48 -6.24 -16.08
N ASN A 152 -0.79 -5.93 -16.29
CA ASN A 152 -1.64 -6.61 -17.27
C ASN A 152 -1.61 -5.79 -18.58
N THR A 153 -0.55 -5.97 -19.38
CA THR A 153 -0.33 -5.31 -20.69
C THR A 153 -0.17 -3.78 -20.71
N ASN A 154 -0.01 -3.13 -19.55
CA ASN A 154 0.04 -1.66 -19.41
C ASN A 154 1.34 -1.19 -18.75
N TYR A 155 2.46 -1.87 -18.97
CA TYR A 155 3.76 -1.50 -18.37
C TYR A 155 4.19 -0.09 -18.78
N ALA A 156 3.92 0.31 -20.03
CA ALA A 156 4.22 1.65 -20.52
C ALA A 156 3.54 2.72 -19.65
N ASP A 157 2.31 2.50 -19.21
CA ASP A 157 1.54 3.47 -18.42
C ASP A 157 2.01 3.53 -16.98
N VAL A 158 2.38 2.38 -16.40
CA VAL A 158 3.05 2.35 -15.09
C VAL A 158 4.37 3.14 -15.15
N ASN A 159 5.14 2.97 -16.22
CA ASN A 159 6.38 3.74 -16.40
C ASN A 159 6.11 5.23 -16.65
N ASN A 160 5.10 5.58 -17.46
CA ASN A 160 4.71 6.97 -17.69
C ASN A 160 4.23 7.64 -16.39
N HIS A 161 3.48 6.92 -15.57
CA HIS A 161 3.04 7.37 -14.25
C HIS A 161 4.22 7.71 -13.34
N TYR A 162 5.23 6.83 -13.27
CA TYR A 162 6.48 7.13 -12.56
C TYR A 162 7.13 8.43 -13.06
N GLN A 163 7.23 8.63 -14.37
CA GLN A 163 7.85 9.82 -14.93
C GLN A 163 7.08 11.11 -14.60
N ARG A 164 5.74 11.06 -14.56
CA ARG A 164 4.92 12.22 -14.17
C ARG A 164 5.14 12.62 -12.71
N GLU A 165 5.34 11.64 -11.84
CA GLU A 165 5.37 11.84 -10.39
C GLU A 165 6.75 11.70 -9.77
N PHE A 166 7.81 11.66 -10.58
CA PHE A 166 9.16 11.31 -10.11
C PHE A 166 9.60 12.17 -8.92
N LYS A 167 9.21 13.46 -8.87
CA LYS A 167 9.53 14.38 -7.74
C LYS A 167 8.89 13.93 -6.43
N ILE A 168 7.71 13.34 -6.49
CA ILE A 168 6.98 12.79 -5.34
C ILE A 168 7.69 11.53 -4.84
N TYR A 169 8.12 10.65 -5.74
CA TYR A 169 8.95 9.49 -5.39
C TYR A 169 10.28 9.92 -4.75
N THR A 170 10.96 10.92 -5.31
CA THR A 170 12.19 11.47 -4.75
C THR A 170 11.96 12.03 -3.34
N LEU A 171 10.90 12.80 -3.14
CA LEU A 171 10.52 13.32 -1.82
C LEU A 171 10.25 12.19 -0.82
N MET A 172 9.44 11.19 -1.20
CA MET A 172 9.15 10.03 -0.37
C MET A 172 10.44 9.30 0.03
N LYS A 173 11.26 8.89 -0.95
CA LYS A 173 12.52 8.17 -0.71
C LYS A 173 13.43 8.96 0.22
N TRP A 174 13.50 10.29 0.04
CA TRP A 174 14.31 11.14 0.89
C TRP A 174 13.78 11.22 2.33
N ILE A 175 12.47 11.42 2.53
CA ILE A 175 11.85 11.40 3.88
C ILE A 175 12.13 10.06 4.56
N LEU A 176 11.85 8.95 3.87
CA LEU A 176 12.08 7.60 4.39
C LEU A 176 13.55 7.37 4.74
N ARG A 177 14.49 7.83 3.90
CA ARG A 177 15.93 7.76 4.18
C ARG A 177 16.31 8.48 5.46
N VAL A 178 15.83 9.72 5.66
CA VAL A 178 16.21 10.48 6.87
C VAL A 178 15.72 9.77 8.13
N HIS A 179 14.48 9.26 8.13
CA HIS A 179 13.97 8.50 9.27
C HIS A 179 14.64 7.14 9.46
N ARG A 180 15.05 6.49 8.38
CA ARG A 180 15.86 5.26 8.46
C ARG A 180 17.20 5.53 9.15
N ARG A 181 17.81 6.69 8.88
CA ARG A 181 19.10 7.13 9.42
C ARG A 181 19.01 7.76 10.82
N ASP A 182 17.82 8.02 11.34
CA ASP A 182 17.63 8.56 12.69
C ASP A 182 18.08 7.55 13.77
N PRO A 183 19.19 7.81 14.50
CA PRO A 183 19.72 6.90 15.50
C PRO A 183 18.78 6.69 16.69
N GLU A 184 17.85 7.62 16.94
CA GLU A 184 16.92 7.58 18.06
C GLU A 184 15.59 6.88 17.71
N ARG A 185 15.43 6.40 16.46
CA ARG A 185 14.20 5.73 16.03
C ARG A 185 14.02 4.39 16.73
N THR A 186 12.92 4.26 17.47
CA THR A 186 12.55 3.05 18.23
C THR A 186 11.40 2.25 17.62
N VAL A 187 10.80 2.74 16.53
CA VAL A 187 9.65 2.14 15.86
C VAL A 187 9.98 1.79 14.41
N PRO A 188 9.29 0.82 13.79
CA PRO A 188 9.43 0.52 12.37
C PRO A 188 9.17 1.75 11.48
N LEU A 189 9.87 1.86 10.36
CA LEU A 189 9.59 2.85 9.33
C LEU A 189 8.31 2.43 8.58
N VAL A 190 7.32 3.30 8.47
CA VAL A 190 5.99 2.95 7.94
C VAL A 190 5.52 3.92 6.87
N MET A 191 5.02 3.35 5.77
CA MET A 191 4.37 4.07 4.67
C MET A 191 2.94 3.53 4.46
N VAL A 192 1.99 4.43 4.24
CA VAL A 192 0.59 4.08 3.92
C VAL A 192 0.24 4.63 2.54
N ASP A 193 -0.34 3.79 1.68
CA ASP A 193 -0.66 4.09 0.29
C ASP A 193 -2.17 3.86 0.05
N ALA A 194 -2.97 4.92 0.19
CA ALA A 194 -4.42 4.87 -0.02
C ALA A 194 -4.75 5.07 -1.50
N GLY A 195 -5.23 3.99 -2.15
CA GLY A 195 -5.43 3.93 -3.60
C GLY A 195 -4.13 3.63 -4.34
N SER A 196 -3.50 2.53 -3.95
CA SER A 196 -2.15 2.16 -4.40
C SER A 196 -2.06 1.78 -5.88
N ASN A 197 -3.18 1.50 -6.55
CA ASN A 197 -3.24 1.17 -7.97
C ASN A 197 -2.32 -0.02 -8.31
N HIS A 198 -1.27 0.19 -9.10
CA HIS A 198 -0.28 -0.85 -9.42
C HIS A 198 0.73 -1.12 -8.28
N GLY A 199 0.62 -0.39 -7.18
CA GLY A 199 1.46 -0.51 -6.00
C GLY A 199 2.85 0.11 -6.14
N LEU A 200 3.09 0.99 -7.12
CA LEU A 200 4.44 1.49 -7.40
C LEU A 200 5.03 2.27 -6.20
N PHE A 201 4.29 3.21 -5.61
CA PHE A 201 4.71 3.87 -4.35
C PHE A 201 4.99 2.86 -3.25
N SER A 202 4.09 1.91 -3.08
CA SER A 202 4.21 0.84 -2.11
C SER A 202 5.47 -0.02 -2.25
N LEU A 203 5.84 -0.37 -3.50
CA LEU A 203 7.03 -1.13 -3.84
C LEU A 203 8.30 -0.31 -3.60
N VAL A 204 8.33 0.95 -4.04
CA VAL A 204 9.49 1.84 -3.87
C VAL A 204 9.73 2.13 -2.39
N ALA A 205 8.67 2.40 -1.62
CA ALA A 205 8.76 2.60 -0.17
C ALA A 205 9.29 1.34 0.53
N GLY A 206 8.78 0.17 0.17
CA GLY A 206 9.23 -1.12 0.70
C GLY A 206 10.70 -1.40 0.40
N ALA A 207 11.12 -1.17 -0.86
CA ALA A 207 12.51 -1.29 -1.29
C ALA A 207 13.43 -0.25 -0.61
N SER A 208 12.87 0.89 -0.20
CA SER A 208 13.57 1.91 0.59
C SER A 208 13.67 1.56 2.08
N GLY A 209 13.09 0.43 2.52
CA GLY A 209 13.17 -0.09 3.88
C GLY A 209 11.92 0.12 4.73
N ALA A 210 10.85 0.72 4.20
CA ALA A 210 9.61 0.91 4.95
C ALA A 210 8.76 -0.39 5.02
N HIS A 211 7.94 -0.49 6.06
CA HIS A 211 6.77 -1.36 6.10
C HIS A 211 5.61 -0.62 5.44
N THR A 212 5.08 -1.18 4.38
CA THR A 212 4.10 -0.54 3.52
C THR A 212 2.72 -1.17 3.71
N ILE A 213 1.72 -0.32 3.91
CA ILE A 213 0.30 -0.68 3.98
C ILE A 213 -0.38 -0.04 2.77
N ALA A 214 -0.70 -0.85 1.78
CA ALA A 214 -1.33 -0.45 0.53
C ALA A 214 -2.83 -0.75 0.56
N PHE A 215 -3.67 0.13 0.04
CA PHE A 215 -5.10 -0.10 -0.17
C PHE A 215 -5.40 -0.15 -1.65
N GLU A 216 -6.03 -1.23 -2.14
CA GLU A 216 -6.36 -1.34 -3.56
C GLU A 216 -7.67 -2.09 -3.81
N PRO A 217 -8.84 -1.42 -3.85
CA PRO A 217 -10.18 -2.03 -3.92
C PRO A 217 -10.42 -2.98 -5.12
N GLN A 218 -9.67 -2.85 -6.20
CA GLN A 218 -9.87 -3.62 -7.42
C GLN A 218 -9.30 -5.02 -7.29
N THR A 219 -10.19 -6.01 -7.23
CA THR A 219 -9.82 -7.42 -7.03
C THR A 219 -8.75 -7.90 -8.01
N HIS A 220 -8.78 -7.53 -9.29
CA HIS A 220 -7.79 -7.97 -10.26
C HIS A 220 -6.36 -7.43 -10.03
N LEU A 221 -6.18 -6.29 -9.35
CA LEU A 221 -4.87 -5.75 -8.96
C LEU A 221 -4.33 -6.43 -7.68
N ARG A 222 -5.22 -6.82 -6.76
CA ARG A 222 -4.87 -7.44 -5.47
C ARG A 222 -5.00 -8.95 -5.37
N ILE A 223 -5.82 -9.64 -6.17
CA ILE A 223 -6.18 -11.06 -6.04
C ILE A 223 -6.66 -11.70 -7.36
N SER A 224 -6.18 -12.92 -7.63
CA SER A 224 -6.98 -13.92 -8.33
C SER A 224 -7.20 -15.17 -7.46
N TYR A 225 -8.44 -15.69 -7.41
CA TYR A 225 -8.83 -16.84 -6.59
C TYR A 225 -9.13 -18.06 -7.47
N SER A 226 -8.28 -19.08 -7.48
CA SER A 226 -8.62 -20.37 -8.09
C SER A 226 -9.08 -21.39 -7.05
N LEU A 227 -10.37 -21.77 -7.10
CA LEU A 227 -10.98 -22.80 -6.25
C LEU A 227 -10.31 -24.19 -6.33
N LYS A 228 -9.42 -24.43 -7.31
CA LYS A 228 -8.87 -25.75 -7.60
C LYS A 228 -7.35 -25.89 -7.45
N LYS A 229 -6.58 -24.82 -7.20
CA LYS A 229 -5.09 -24.91 -7.24
C LYS A 229 -4.28 -24.14 -6.19
N ASN A 230 -4.88 -23.49 -5.18
CA ASN A 230 -4.14 -22.76 -4.13
C ASN A 230 -3.13 -21.71 -4.64
N LEU A 231 -3.16 -21.35 -5.92
CA LEU A 231 -2.27 -20.35 -6.50
C LEU A 231 -3.06 -19.05 -6.66
N LYS A 232 -2.63 -18.02 -5.93
CA LYS A 232 -3.22 -16.68 -5.95
C LYS A 232 -2.14 -15.72 -6.41
N ILE A 233 -2.31 -15.16 -7.59
CA ILE A 233 -1.38 -14.20 -8.18
C ILE A 233 -2.09 -12.85 -8.25
N SER A 234 -1.43 -11.80 -7.76
CA SER A 234 -1.87 -10.42 -7.95
C SER A 234 -0.73 -9.57 -8.49
N VAL A 235 -1.08 -8.44 -9.09
CA VAL A 235 -0.11 -7.47 -9.62
C VAL A 235 0.84 -7.01 -8.51
N ILE A 236 0.27 -6.43 -7.46
CA ILE A 236 1.08 -5.87 -6.36
C ILE A 236 1.80 -6.96 -5.58
N ASN A 237 1.15 -8.09 -5.28
CA ASN A 237 1.78 -9.16 -4.49
C ASN A 237 2.85 -9.92 -5.28
N MET A 238 2.67 -10.12 -6.58
CA MET A 238 3.71 -10.72 -7.41
C MET A 238 4.91 -9.79 -7.49
N ALA A 239 4.69 -8.50 -7.76
CA ALA A 239 5.75 -7.49 -7.71
C ALA A 239 6.43 -7.48 -6.33
N GLY A 240 5.67 -7.50 -5.24
CA GLY A 240 6.19 -7.58 -3.88
C GLY A 240 7.05 -8.82 -3.64
N ARG A 241 6.67 -9.99 -4.16
CA ARG A 241 7.47 -11.22 -4.09
C ARG A 241 8.76 -11.13 -4.90
N LEU A 242 8.69 -10.60 -6.12
CA LEU A 242 9.84 -10.39 -6.99
C LEU A 242 10.87 -9.43 -6.39
N ASN A 243 10.40 -8.39 -5.70
CA ASN A 243 11.25 -7.45 -4.96
C ASN A 243 11.59 -7.94 -3.53
N GLN A 244 11.22 -9.17 -3.15
CA GLN A 244 11.45 -9.75 -1.83
C GLN A 244 10.83 -8.96 -0.66
N LEU A 245 9.78 -8.18 -0.93
CA LEU A 245 9.07 -7.32 0.03
C LEU A 245 7.96 -8.03 0.80
N SER A 246 7.87 -9.36 0.72
CA SER A 246 6.74 -10.11 1.30
C SER A 246 6.62 -9.98 2.83
N GLN A 247 7.69 -9.57 3.52
CA GLN A 247 7.65 -9.31 4.97
C GLN A 247 7.26 -7.87 5.31
N ARG A 248 7.33 -6.95 4.35
CA ARG A 248 7.18 -5.51 4.57
C ARG A 248 5.96 -4.92 3.86
N LEU A 249 5.43 -5.59 2.84
CA LEU A 249 4.27 -5.12 2.08
C LEU A 249 3.00 -5.86 2.48
N ARG A 250 1.94 -5.09 2.79
CA ARG A 250 0.57 -5.60 2.97
C ARG A 250 -0.37 -4.82 2.06
N VAL A 251 -1.22 -5.56 1.34
CA VAL A 251 -2.24 -4.99 0.44
C VAL A 251 -3.59 -5.29 1.06
N LEU A 252 -4.37 -4.27 1.39
CA LEU A 252 -5.61 -4.38 2.13
C LEU A 252 -6.84 -4.33 1.21
N PRO A 253 -7.89 -5.11 1.54
CA PRO A 253 -9.03 -5.34 0.66
C PRO A 253 -10.05 -4.16 0.60
N PHE A 254 -9.68 -2.93 0.95
CA PHE A 254 -10.63 -1.83 1.13
C PHE A 254 -10.43 -0.66 0.16
N ALA A 255 -11.52 0.07 -0.08
CA ALA A 255 -11.48 1.46 -0.50
C ALA A 255 -11.36 2.39 0.72
N VAL A 256 -10.73 3.56 0.58
CA VAL A 256 -10.48 4.46 1.71
C VAL A 256 -11.42 5.67 1.68
N LEU A 257 -12.30 5.78 2.68
CA LEU A 257 -13.30 6.85 2.82
C LEU A 257 -13.58 7.15 4.31
N ASP A 258 -14.33 8.20 4.60
CA ASP A 258 -14.69 8.64 5.97
C ASP A 258 -15.81 7.80 6.64
N SER A 259 -16.27 6.73 6.00
CA SER A 259 -17.35 5.89 6.51
C SER A 259 -17.15 4.42 6.17
N PHE A 260 -17.86 3.54 6.86
CA PHE A 260 -17.90 2.09 6.60
C PHE A 260 -19.14 1.75 5.77
N LYS A 261 -18.94 1.47 4.49
CA LYS A 261 -19.98 1.21 3.50
C LYS A 261 -19.53 0.10 2.57
N LYS A 262 -20.50 -0.54 1.91
CA LYS A 262 -20.26 -1.40 0.75
C LYS A 262 -20.64 -0.58 -0.48
N LEU A 263 -19.67 -0.32 -1.35
CA LEU A 263 -19.83 0.51 -2.54
C LEU A 263 -19.66 -0.31 -3.81
N ALA A 264 -20.39 0.11 -4.84
CA ALA A 264 -20.21 -0.38 -6.18
C ALA A 264 -18.89 0.14 -6.76
N MET A 265 -18.23 -0.70 -7.56
CA MET A 265 -17.12 -0.27 -8.41
C MET A 265 -17.63 -0.10 -9.85
N GLU A 266 -17.30 1.03 -10.46
CA GLU A 266 -17.61 1.36 -11.84
C GLU A 266 -16.34 1.52 -12.68
N LYS A 267 -16.51 1.51 -14.02
CA LYS A 267 -15.42 1.79 -14.98
C LYS A 267 -14.15 0.96 -14.74
N VAL A 268 -14.32 -0.27 -14.25
CA VAL A 268 -13.20 -1.16 -13.88
C VAL A 268 -12.38 -1.59 -15.11
N GLU A 269 -12.87 -1.32 -16.33
CA GLU A 269 -12.30 -1.72 -17.63
C GLU A 269 -11.40 -0.69 -18.32
N ILE A 270 -11.12 0.45 -17.70
CA ILE A 270 -10.33 1.49 -18.39
C ILE A 270 -8.87 1.03 -18.49
N ASN A 271 -8.43 0.74 -19.73
CA ASN A 271 -7.02 0.63 -20.10
C ASN A 271 -6.27 1.90 -19.65
N ASP A 272 -5.04 1.73 -19.17
CA ASP A 272 -4.08 2.80 -18.84
C ASP A 272 -4.37 3.64 -17.59
N GLY A 273 -4.21 3.07 -16.40
CA GLY A 273 -4.05 3.90 -15.20
C GLY A 273 -5.27 4.78 -14.85
N GLY A 274 -6.43 4.53 -15.44
CA GLY A 274 -7.72 5.02 -14.97
C GLY A 274 -8.31 3.98 -14.03
N ILE A 275 -8.29 4.26 -12.73
CA ILE A 275 -8.83 3.34 -11.73
C ILE A 275 -10.36 3.31 -11.90
N GLY A 276 -10.93 2.12 -11.70
CA GLY A 276 -12.38 1.98 -11.61
C GLY A 276 -12.87 2.77 -10.40
N GLY A 277 -13.63 3.83 -10.65
CA GLY A 277 -14.16 4.70 -9.61
C GLY A 277 -15.18 3.99 -8.72
N LEU A 278 -15.37 4.51 -7.51
CA LEU A 278 -16.47 4.10 -6.65
C LEU A 278 -17.74 4.82 -7.05
N SER A 279 -18.88 4.15 -6.89
CA SER A 279 -20.20 4.71 -7.19
C SER A 279 -21.17 4.41 -6.05
N TYR A 280 -21.89 5.45 -5.63
CA TYR A 280 -23.01 5.33 -4.69
C TYR A 280 -24.32 4.91 -5.37
N ASP A 281 -24.45 5.17 -6.67
CA ASP A 281 -25.73 5.16 -7.37
C ASP A 281 -25.94 3.93 -8.27
N ASN A 282 -25.07 2.91 -8.20
CA ASN A 282 -25.12 1.74 -9.09
C ASN A 282 -25.40 0.41 -8.37
N PRO A 283 -26.68 0.04 -8.20
CA PRO A 283 -27.07 -1.21 -7.55
C PRO A 283 -26.76 -2.47 -8.39
N ASN A 284 -26.40 -2.32 -9.67
CA ASN A 284 -26.15 -3.41 -10.59
C ASN A 284 -24.65 -3.65 -10.85
N ALA A 285 -23.76 -3.04 -10.06
CA ALA A 285 -22.33 -3.17 -10.26
C ALA A 285 -21.87 -4.63 -10.11
N LEU A 286 -21.05 -5.07 -11.06
CA LEU A 286 -20.50 -6.43 -11.11
C LEU A 286 -19.53 -6.72 -9.95
N ILE A 287 -18.95 -5.67 -9.38
CA ILE A 287 -17.97 -5.74 -8.29
C ILE A 287 -18.38 -4.73 -7.22
N THR A 288 -18.35 -5.17 -5.96
CA THR A 288 -18.50 -4.30 -4.80
C THR A 288 -17.23 -4.34 -3.95
N THR A 289 -16.97 -3.27 -3.22
CA THR A 289 -15.87 -3.18 -2.27
C THR A 289 -16.36 -2.60 -0.95
N GLN A 290 -15.65 -2.92 0.13
CA GLN A 290 -15.91 -2.35 1.44
C GLN A 290 -14.99 -1.16 1.67
N THR A 291 -15.53 -0.11 2.27
CA THR A 291 -14.74 1.07 2.65
C THR A 291 -14.21 0.95 4.06
N ILE A 292 -13.10 1.61 4.33
CA ILE A 292 -12.45 1.74 5.63
C ILE A 292 -12.01 3.20 5.84
N ARG A 293 -11.92 3.62 7.10
CA ARG A 293 -11.29 4.89 7.48
C ARG A 293 -9.80 4.71 7.78
N LEU A 294 -8.96 5.65 7.36
CA LEU A 294 -7.52 5.61 7.64
C LEU A 294 -7.21 5.54 9.14
N ASP A 295 -7.97 6.23 9.98
CA ASP A 295 -7.78 6.16 11.43
C ASP A 295 -8.18 4.83 12.09
N THR A 296 -8.79 3.92 11.31
CA THR A 296 -9.13 2.56 11.72
C THR A 296 -8.24 1.49 11.09
N LEU A 297 -7.05 1.90 10.60
CA LEU A 297 -5.98 1.00 10.20
C LEU A 297 -5.80 -0.14 11.23
N PRO A 298 -5.64 -1.41 10.80
CA PRO A 298 -5.39 -2.51 11.71
C PRO A 298 -4.09 -2.33 12.48
N ALA A 299 -4.07 -2.71 13.75
CA ALA A 299 -2.87 -2.67 14.59
C ALA A 299 -1.65 -3.32 13.90
N TYR A 300 -0.45 -2.77 14.15
CA TYR A 300 0.78 -3.19 13.48
C TYR A 300 1.00 -4.71 13.54
N ASP A 301 0.84 -5.33 14.71
CA ASP A 301 1.04 -6.79 14.89
C ASP A 301 0.03 -7.66 14.14
N ARG A 302 -1.13 -7.09 13.75
CA ARG A 302 -2.10 -7.78 12.88
C ARG A 302 -1.64 -7.80 11.42
N LEU A 303 -0.86 -6.81 11.02
CA LEU A 303 -0.31 -6.66 9.67
C LEU A 303 1.06 -7.34 9.54
N PHE A 304 1.92 -7.15 10.54
CA PHE A 304 3.31 -7.60 10.56
C PHE A 304 3.59 -8.41 11.83
N PRO A 305 2.94 -9.58 12.02
CA PRO A 305 3.14 -10.37 13.22
C PRO A 305 4.59 -10.85 13.31
N GLU A 306 5.27 -10.50 14.40
CA GLU A 306 6.68 -10.85 14.60
C GLU A 306 6.91 -12.33 14.91
N THR A 307 5.90 -12.99 15.53
CA THR A 307 6.01 -14.37 15.95
C THR A 307 4.74 -15.16 15.66
N LYS A 308 4.90 -16.48 15.47
CA LYS A 308 3.76 -17.41 15.37
C LYS A 308 2.89 -17.40 16.63
N ALA A 309 3.46 -17.05 17.78
CA ALA A 309 2.70 -16.90 19.02
C ALA A 309 1.75 -15.69 18.94
N THR A 310 2.25 -14.57 18.41
CA THR A 310 1.46 -13.35 18.13
C THR A 310 0.35 -13.65 17.14
N GLU A 311 0.63 -14.34 16.02
CA GLU A 311 -0.38 -14.76 15.04
C GLU A 311 -1.53 -15.56 15.69
N LYS A 312 -1.16 -16.55 16.52
CA LYS A 312 -2.13 -17.40 17.23
C LYS A 312 -2.94 -16.60 18.25
N ALA A 313 -2.30 -15.71 19.00
CA ALA A 313 -2.97 -14.89 20.01
C ALA A 313 -3.99 -13.93 19.39
N LEU A 314 -3.65 -13.32 18.25
CA LEU A 314 -4.52 -12.40 17.51
C LEU A 314 -5.61 -13.10 16.69
N LYS A 315 -5.62 -14.44 16.70
CA LYS A 315 -6.53 -15.30 15.92
C LYS A 315 -6.53 -14.92 14.45
N ILE A 316 -5.35 -14.61 13.91
CA ILE A 316 -5.15 -14.39 12.48
C ILE A 316 -5.45 -15.70 11.76
N SER A 317 -6.23 -15.64 10.68
CA SER A 317 -6.63 -16.83 9.93
C SER A 317 -5.40 -17.57 9.38
N THR A 318 -5.07 -18.71 10.00
CA THR A 318 -3.93 -19.54 9.56
C THR A 318 -4.29 -20.58 8.49
N SER A 319 -5.55 -20.60 8.04
CA SER A 319 -6.00 -21.50 6.97
C SER A 319 -5.24 -21.26 5.65
N ARG A 320 -4.58 -20.08 5.53
CA ARG A 320 -3.80 -19.64 4.38
C ARG A 320 -2.29 -19.51 4.66
N LYS A 321 -1.76 -20.28 5.63
CA LYS A 321 -0.37 -20.24 6.20
C LYS A 321 0.82 -19.96 5.26
N ASN A 322 0.72 -20.25 3.96
CA ASN A 322 1.83 -20.09 3.01
C ASN A 322 1.73 -18.78 2.20
N ASP A 323 0.58 -18.10 2.18
CA ASP A 323 0.38 -16.83 1.50
C ASP A 323 0.53 -15.69 2.52
N LYS A 324 1.58 -14.86 2.37
CA LYS A 324 1.82 -13.66 3.20
C LYS A 324 0.95 -12.46 2.81
N THR A 325 -0.09 -12.69 2.01
CA THR A 325 -0.96 -11.66 1.44
C THR A 325 -2.25 -11.59 2.26
N ILE A 326 -2.66 -10.38 2.63
CA ILE A 326 -3.98 -10.13 3.23
C ILE A 326 -5.01 -10.09 2.11
N LEU A 327 -6.01 -10.95 2.19
CA LEU A 327 -7.03 -11.07 1.14
C LEU A 327 -8.40 -10.66 1.64
N GLU A 328 -8.70 -11.00 2.89
CA GLU A 328 -9.98 -10.73 3.52
C GLU A 328 -9.77 -10.09 4.90
N PRO A 329 -10.77 -9.40 5.46
CA PRO A 329 -10.68 -8.82 6.80
C PRO A 329 -10.23 -9.82 7.88
N GLU A 330 -10.63 -11.09 7.79
CA GLU A 330 -10.29 -12.14 8.76
C GLU A 330 -8.80 -12.51 8.75
N ASP A 331 -8.05 -12.16 7.69
CA ASP A 331 -6.59 -12.30 7.67
C ASP A 331 -5.89 -11.31 8.60
N MET A 332 -6.61 -10.31 9.12
CA MET A 332 -6.11 -9.39 10.16
C MET A 332 -6.63 -9.79 11.55
N GLY A 333 -7.33 -10.91 11.64
CA GLY A 333 -7.89 -11.49 12.86
C GLY A 333 -9.39 -11.26 13.02
N ILE A 334 -10.08 -12.27 13.55
CA ILE A 334 -11.56 -12.32 13.63
C ILE A 334 -12.15 -11.12 14.39
N GLU A 335 -11.52 -10.67 15.48
CA GLU A 335 -12.02 -9.53 16.26
C GLU A 335 -12.02 -8.23 15.45
N TYR A 336 -11.01 -8.03 14.58
CA TYR A 336 -10.94 -6.87 13.71
C TYR A 336 -12.00 -6.97 12.60
N ALA A 337 -12.10 -8.13 11.94
CA ALA A 337 -13.11 -8.38 10.92
C ALA A 337 -14.54 -8.15 11.43
N ASP A 338 -14.87 -8.70 12.60
CA ASP A 338 -16.17 -8.51 13.25
C ASP A 338 -16.45 -7.04 13.58
N ALA A 339 -15.43 -6.29 14.01
CA ALA A 339 -15.57 -4.88 14.33
C ALA A 339 -15.86 -4.04 13.08
N ILE A 340 -15.15 -4.32 11.98
CA ILE A 340 -15.34 -3.65 10.69
C ILE A 340 -16.71 -4.00 10.09
N GLU A 341 -17.14 -5.26 10.12
CA GLU A 341 -18.46 -5.65 9.60
C GLU A 341 -19.60 -5.03 10.41
N LYS A 342 -19.48 -4.97 11.74
CA LYS A 342 -20.47 -4.27 12.60
C LYS A 342 -20.52 -2.76 12.36
N ALA A 343 -19.41 -2.16 11.95
CA ALA A 343 -19.34 -0.74 11.65
C ALA A 343 -20.06 -0.38 10.34
N VAL A 344 -20.25 -1.33 9.42
CA VAL A 344 -20.90 -1.08 8.12
C VAL A 344 -22.31 -0.52 8.33
N GLY A 345 -22.58 0.64 7.72
CA GLY A 345 -23.88 1.32 7.81
C GLY A 345 -24.13 2.03 9.15
N THR A 346 -23.19 1.99 10.08
CA THR A 346 -23.25 2.75 11.34
C THR A 346 -22.49 4.05 11.20
N GLU A 347 -23.20 5.17 11.27
CA GLU A 347 -22.59 6.51 11.26
C GLU A 347 -21.70 6.68 12.51
N ASN A 348 -20.49 7.22 12.33
CA ASN A 348 -19.52 7.43 13.41
C ASN A 348 -19.14 6.17 14.22
N ALA A 349 -19.17 4.98 13.60
CA ALA A 349 -18.73 3.76 14.26
C ALA A 349 -17.30 3.91 14.83
N GLU A 350 -17.16 3.63 16.12
CA GLU A 350 -15.86 3.62 16.81
C GLU A 350 -15.38 2.17 16.97
N LEU A 351 -14.13 1.94 16.60
CA LEU A 351 -13.46 0.66 16.82
C LEU A 351 -12.62 0.73 18.09
N LYS A 352 -12.51 -0.40 18.78
CA LYS A 352 -11.71 -0.53 20.00
C LYS A 352 -10.25 -0.21 19.70
N GLU A 353 -9.66 0.69 20.49
CA GLU A 353 -8.29 1.20 20.30
C GLU A 353 -7.22 0.10 20.16
N SER A 354 -7.35 -0.99 20.92
CA SER A 354 -6.41 -2.14 20.85
C SER A 354 -6.40 -2.86 19.49
N LEU A 355 -7.37 -2.57 18.62
CA LEU A 355 -7.45 -3.12 17.27
C LEU A 355 -6.75 -2.24 16.25
N LEU A 356 -6.36 -1.03 16.63
CA LEU A 356 -6.03 0.04 15.72
C LEU A 356 -4.53 0.34 15.68
N PHE A 357 -4.09 0.85 14.54
CA PHE A 357 -2.71 1.23 14.29
C PHE A 357 -2.40 2.54 15.01
N ARG A 358 -1.42 2.52 15.92
CA ARG A 358 -1.01 3.68 16.75
C ARG A 358 0.49 3.93 16.77
N GLN A 359 1.20 3.42 15.76
CA GLN A 359 2.61 3.76 15.53
C GLN A 359 2.71 4.97 14.58
N PRO A 360 3.85 5.68 14.56
CA PRO A 360 4.11 6.74 13.59
C PRO A 360 4.07 6.26 12.13
N ILE A 361 3.32 6.97 11.31
CA ILE A 361 3.26 6.88 9.85
C ILE A 361 4.15 7.99 9.30
N HIS A 362 5.28 7.60 8.71
CA HIS A 362 6.30 8.53 8.28
C HIS A 362 5.93 9.20 6.95
N PHE A 363 5.14 8.48 6.14
CA PHE A 363 4.64 8.97 4.87
C PHE A 363 3.27 8.34 4.55
N LEU A 364 2.27 9.19 4.34
CA LEU A 364 0.92 8.81 3.91
C LEU A 364 0.68 9.37 2.50
N LYS A 365 0.36 8.51 1.54
CA LYS A 365 -0.15 8.92 0.22
C LYS A 365 -1.67 8.68 0.18
N ILE A 366 -2.41 9.65 -0.34
CA ILE A 366 -3.84 9.55 -0.64
C ILE A 366 -4.04 9.93 -2.11
N ASP A 367 -4.54 8.97 -2.87
CA ASP A 367 -4.83 9.07 -4.29
C ASP A 367 -5.96 8.09 -4.59
N VAL A 368 -7.20 8.53 -4.38
CA VAL A 368 -8.38 7.66 -4.30
C VAL A 368 -9.45 8.06 -5.31
N GLU A 369 -9.03 8.77 -6.36
CA GLU A 369 -9.78 8.94 -7.61
C GLU A 369 -11.11 9.67 -7.47
N GLY A 370 -11.03 10.87 -6.90
CA GLY A 370 -12.17 11.75 -6.67
C GLY A 370 -12.73 11.65 -5.25
N PHE A 371 -12.20 10.77 -4.41
CA PHE A 371 -12.59 10.59 -3.01
C PHE A 371 -11.57 11.19 -2.03
N GLU A 372 -10.73 12.12 -2.49
CA GLU A 372 -9.65 12.72 -1.71
C GLU A 372 -10.15 13.38 -0.43
N VAL A 373 -11.23 14.14 -0.53
CA VAL A 373 -11.83 14.89 0.58
C VAL A 373 -12.32 13.94 1.69
N PRO A 374 -13.18 12.92 1.42
CA PRO A 374 -13.56 11.95 2.44
C PRO A 374 -12.37 11.10 2.91
N ALA A 375 -11.43 10.72 2.05
CA ALA A 375 -10.24 9.97 2.48
C ALA A 375 -9.37 10.77 3.46
N LEU A 376 -9.12 12.06 3.19
CA LEU A 376 -8.41 12.96 4.11
C LEU A 376 -9.15 13.11 5.43
N ARG A 377 -10.48 13.27 5.38
CA ARG A 377 -11.34 13.32 6.58
C ARG A 377 -11.24 12.05 7.41
N SER A 378 -11.09 10.89 6.77
CA SER A 378 -10.92 9.60 7.44
C SER A 378 -9.59 9.46 8.22
N ALA A 379 -8.61 10.33 7.96
CA ALA A 379 -7.33 10.36 8.67
C ALA A 379 -7.34 11.31 9.89
N ALA A 380 -8.47 11.99 10.18
CA ALA A 380 -8.55 13.03 11.21
C ALA A 380 -7.94 12.61 12.56
N LYS A 381 -8.33 11.43 13.09
CA LYS A 381 -7.79 10.94 14.37
C LYS A 381 -6.30 10.60 14.31
N LEU A 382 -5.76 10.24 13.15
CA LEU A 382 -4.32 10.05 13.00
C LEU A 382 -3.58 11.39 13.12
N PHE A 383 -4.11 12.46 12.54
CA PHE A 383 -3.54 13.80 12.66
C PHE A 383 -3.69 14.38 14.07
N GLU A 384 -4.88 14.26 14.66
CA GLU A 384 -5.15 14.70 16.04
C GLU A 384 -4.22 14.00 17.05
N ASN A 385 -3.96 12.71 16.84
CA ASN A 385 -3.03 11.92 17.65
C ASN A 385 -1.57 12.09 17.24
N GLN A 386 -1.28 12.97 16.28
CA GLN A 386 0.06 13.27 15.78
C GLN A 386 0.82 12.04 15.25
N LEU A 387 0.09 11.09 14.67
CA LEU A 387 0.62 9.82 14.17
C LEU A 387 1.13 9.92 12.73
N VAL A 388 0.81 10.98 11.98
CA VAL A 388 1.25 11.13 10.59
C VAL A 388 2.23 12.31 10.49
N GLU A 389 3.40 12.06 9.91
CA GLU A 389 4.43 13.09 9.76
C GLU A 389 4.35 13.84 8.44
N ASN A 390 4.16 13.12 7.34
CA ASN A 390 4.05 13.66 6.00
C ASN A 390 2.84 13.04 5.30
N THR A 391 2.02 13.87 4.68
CA THR A 391 0.93 13.41 3.81
C THR A 391 1.05 14.03 2.44
N ILE A 392 0.91 13.22 1.41
CA ILE A 392 0.72 13.70 0.04
C ILE A 392 -0.67 13.30 -0.41
N LEU A 393 -1.42 14.29 -0.89
CA LEU A 393 -2.76 14.15 -1.43
C LEU A 393 -2.73 14.53 -2.91
N GLU A 394 -3.10 13.60 -3.79
CA GLU A 394 -3.36 13.92 -5.20
C GLU A 394 -4.65 14.74 -5.26
N PHE A 395 -4.53 16.06 -5.31
CA PHE A 395 -5.68 16.95 -5.16
C PHE A 395 -6.13 17.43 -6.54
N GLY A 396 -7.11 16.70 -7.06
CA GLY A 396 -7.74 16.97 -8.34
C GLY A 396 -8.57 18.26 -8.36
N PRO A 397 -8.95 18.74 -9.56
CA PRO A 397 -9.88 19.85 -9.68
C PRO A 397 -11.26 19.49 -9.09
N PRO A 398 -12.03 20.47 -8.60
CA PRO A 398 -13.27 20.23 -7.86
C PRO A 398 -14.29 19.33 -8.55
N SER A 399 -14.35 19.36 -9.89
CA SER A 399 -15.21 18.46 -10.67
C SER A 399 -14.96 16.97 -10.44
N ARG A 400 -13.77 16.56 -9.95
CA ARG A 400 -13.49 15.15 -9.60
C ARG A 400 -14.28 14.70 -8.37
N TRP A 401 -14.65 15.60 -7.47
CA TRP A 401 -15.30 15.25 -6.19
C TRP A 401 -16.81 15.08 -6.29
N ASP A 402 -17.43 15.38 -7.44
CA ASP A 402 -18.88 15.24 -7.63
C ASP A 402 -19.36 13.81 -7.36
N VAL A 403 -18.48 12.82 -7.59
CA VAL A 403 -18.70 11.39 -7.31
C VAL A 403 -18.94 11.10 -5.82
N THR A 404 -18.55 12.01 -4.92
CA THR A 404 -18.72 11.86 -3.48
C THR A 404 -20.12 12.21 -2.99
N VAL A 405 -20.95 12.84 -3.84
CA VAL A 405 -22.29 13.30 -3.48
C VAL A 405 -23.33 12.23 -3.78
N GLU A 406 -23.84 11.57 -2.73
CA GLU A 406 -24.94 10.61 -2.86
C GLU A 406 -26.17 11.24 -3.56
N GLY A 407 -26.70 10.57 -4.59
CA GLY A 407 -27.81 11.09 -5.37
C GLY A 407 -27.47 12.28 -6.26
N ALA A 408 -26.19 12.53 -6.55
CA ALA A 408 -25.71 13.58 -7.47
C ALA A 408 -26.49 13.60 -8.80
N SER A 409 -26.86 12.42 -9.32
CA SER A 409 -27.66 12.25 -10.54
C SER A 409 -29.01 12.99 -10.55
N LYS A 410 -29.53 13.38 -9.37
CA LYS A 410 -30.81 14.10 -9.20
C LYS A 410 -30.64 15.56 -8.78
N MET A 411 -29.41 16.03 -8.63
CA MET A 411 -29.08 17.39 -8.19
C MET A 411 -28.67 18.26 -9.37
N LYS A 412 -28.77 19.58 -9.22
CA LYS A 412 -28.19 20.50 -10.21
C LYS A 412 -26.69 20.56 -9.99
N GLN A 413 -25.92 20.61 -11.08
CA GLN A 413 -24.45 20.68 -11.04
C GLN A 413 -23.91 21.78 -10.11
N LYS A 414 -24.56 22.95 -10.10
CA LYS A 414 -24.18 24.08 -9.24
C LYS A 414 -24.29 23.74 -7.74
N ASP A 415 -25.29 22.96 -7.35
CA ASP A 415 -25.53 22.59 -5.95
C ASP A 415 -24.54 21.51 -5.51
N ILE A 416 -24.18 20.59 -6.41
CA ILE A 416 -23.12 19.58 -6.19
C ILE A 416 -21.79 20.29 -5.96
N LEU A 417 -21.39 21.16 -6.89
CA LEU A 417 -20.12 21.90 -6.81
C LEU A 417 -20.07 22.76 -5.54
N ALA A 418 -21.15 23.46 -5.18
CA ALA A 418 -21.19 24.26 -3.97
C ALA A 418 -20.96 23.41 -2.70
N LYS A 419 -21.51 22.18 -2.68
CA LYS A 419 -21.32 21.24 -1.57
C LYS A 419 -19.88 20.71 -1.51
N THR A 420 -19.35 20.18 -2.62
CA THR A 420 -18.00 19.61 -2.66
C THR A 420 -16.93 20.66 -2.40
N MET A 421 -17.10 21.88 -2.91
CA MET A 421 -16.23 23.03 -2.60
C MET A 421 -16.25 23.40 -1.13
N LYS A 422 -17.43 23.44 -0.51
CA LYS A 422 -17.54 23.70 0.93
C LYS A 422 -16.83 22.60 1.74
N ASP A 423 -17.06 21.34 1.41
CA ASP A 423 -16.42 20.21 2.10
C ASP A 423 -14.88 20.23 1.95
N ALA A 424 -14.37 20.62 0.78
CA ALA A 424 -12.94 20.78 0.53
C ALA A 424 -12.33 21.95 1.32
N LYS A 425 -12.99 23.12 1.34
CA LYS A 425 -12.54 24.28 2.13
C LYS A 425 -12.53 23.94 3.62
N ASP A 426 -13.62 23.37 4.13
CA ASP A 426 -13.76 23.00 5.54
C ASP A 426 -12.64 22.04 5.98
N ILE A 427 -12.28 21.04 5.15
CA ILE A 427 -11.24 20.08 5.53
C ILE A 427 -9.82 20.67 5.46
N LEU A 428 -9.53 21.56 4.52
CA LEU A 428 -8.23 22.23 4.44
C LEU A 428 -8.04 23.23 5.58
N HIS A 429 -9.07 24.00 5.94
CA HIS A 429 -9.04 24.85 7.13
C HIS A 429 -8.85 24.01 8.40
N ARG A 430 -9.57 22.89 8.51
CA ARG A 430 -9.37 21.95 9.62
C ARG A 430 -7.94 21.42 9.70
N ALA A 431 -7.31 21.11 8.56
CA ALA A 431 -5.93 20.68 8.50
C ALA A 431 -4.95 21.75 9.06
N ILE A 432 -5.20 23.02 8.76
CA ILE A 432 -4.38 24.14 9.26
C ILE A 432 -4.68 24.42 10.74
N ASP A 433 -5.95 24.64 11.06
CA ASP A 433 -6.38 25.20 12.34
C ASP A 433 -6.41 24.17 13.47
N GLU A 434 -6.89 22.96 13.21
CA GLU A 434 -7.04 21.92 14.22
C GLU A 434 -5.85 20.96 14.23
N TRP A 435 -5.44 20.50 13.05
CA TRP A 435 -4.37 19.50 12.92
C TRP A 435 -2.96 20.09 12.86
N LYS A 436 -2.86 21.43 12.78
CA LYS A 436 -1.59 22.16 12.77
C LYS A 436 -0.66 21.69 11.64
N LEU A 437 -1.20 21.64 10.43
CA LEU A 437 -0.47 21.25 9.23
C LEU A 437 -0.23 22.48 8.34
N ASP A 438 0.97 22.59 7.80
CA ASP A 438 1.27 23.48 6.67
C ASP A 438 0.90 22.77 5.36
N ILE A 439 0.35 23.53 4.41
CA ILE A 439 0.01 23.04 3.08
C ILE A 439 1.07 23.51 2.08
N ASN A 440 1.75 22.57 1.45
CA ASN A 440 2.74 22.84 0.41
C ASN A 440 2.27 22.26 -0.92
N LEU A 441 2.28 23.05 -1.98
CA LEU A 441 1.95 22.61 -3.32
C LEU A 441 3.19 22.02 -3.99
N LEU A 442 3.07 20.79 -4.50
CA LEU A 442 4.14 20.12 -5.25
C LEU A 442 3.91 20.21 -6.77
N PRO A 443 4.99 20.13 -7.58
CA PRO A 443 4.88 20.14 -9.02
C PRO A 443 3.99 19.02 -9.57
N ALA A 444 3.02 19.43 -10.39
CA ALA A 444 2.06 18.59 -11.10
C ALA A 444 1.69 19.27 -12.43
N GLU A 445 0.62 18.81 -13.11
CA GLU A 445 0.14 19.44 -14.35
C GLU A 445 -0.16 20.94 -14.18
N GLY A 446 -0.74 21.35 -13.05
CA GLY A 446 -1.09 22.73 -12.74
C GLY A 446 0.07 23.65 -12.32
N TRP A 447 1.33 23.19 -12.33
CA TRP A 447 2.45 23.89 -11.70
C TRP A 447 2.69 25.32 -12.22
N ASP A 448 2.80 25.51 -13.54
CA ASP A 448 3.09 26.83 -14.12
C ASP A 448 1.96 27.84 -13.91
N LYS A 449 0.71 27.35 -13.83
CA LYS A 449 -0.45 28.18 -13.51
C LYS A 449 -0.47 28.52 -12.02
N THR A 450 -0.11 27.58 -11.15
CA THR A 450 0.02 27.81 -9.71
C THR A 450 1.07 28.88 -9.41
N VAL A 451 2.25 28.82 -10.03
CA VAL A 451 3.29 29.84 -9.84
C VAL A 451 2.79 31.23 -10.24
N ARG A 452 2.10 31.34 -11.38
CA ARG A 452 1.52 32.61 -11.85
C ARG A 452 0.42 33.11 -10.91
N TRP A 453 -0.49 32.24 -10.53
CA TRP A 453 -1.58 32.55 -9.62
C TRP A 453 -1.05 33.11 -8.29
N MET A 454 -0.03 32.48 -7.72
CA MET A 454 0.59 32.94 -6.47
C MET A 454 1.22 34.32 -6.59
N LEU A 455 1.92 34.61 -7.70
CA LEU A 455 2.48 35.94 -7.97
C LEU A 455 1.38 37.00 -8.13
N GLU A 456 0.29 36.67 -8.81
CA GLU A 456 -0.87 37.56 -9.02
C GLU A 456 -1.60 37.86 -7.70
N HIS A 457 -1.56 36.93 -6.75
CA HIS A 457 -2.11 37.09 -5.39
C HIS A 457 -1.11 37.66 -4.38
N GLY A 458 0.04 38.16 -4.86
CA GLY A 458 0.99 38.92 -4.04
C GLY A 458 1.88 38.08 -3.13
N VAL A 459 2.01 36.78 -3.36
CA VAL A 459 2.92 35.91 -2.60
C VAL A 459 4.38 36.26 -2.92
N ASP A 460 5.16 36.57 -1.87
CA ASP A 460 6.60 36.83 -1.98
C ASP A 460 7.37 36.26 -0.77
N GLU A 461 7.94 35.08 -0.97
CA GLU A 461 8.81 34.31 -0.08
C GLU A 461 10.30 34.66 -0.28
N SER A 462 10.64 35.69 -1.09
CA SER A 462 12.03 36.05 -1.34
C SER A 462 12.72 36.77 -0.17
N GLU A 463 11.95 37.14 0.86
CA GLU A 463 12.40 37.98 1.98
C GLU A 463 13.00 39.32 1.50
N GLY A 464 12.52 39.83 0.36
CA GLY A 464 13.02 41.07 -0.26
C GLY A 464 14.34 40.91 -1.02
N ASN A 465 14.86 39.68 -1.19
CA ASN A 465 16.07 39.44 -1.96
C ASN A 465 15.76 39.27 -3.46
N PRO A 466 16.20 40.20 -4.34
CA PRO A 466 15.89 40.15 -5.77
C PRO A 466 16.53 38.96 -6.51
N SER A 467 17.51 38.28 -5.91
CA SER A 467 18.13 37.09 -6.50
C SER A 467 17.46 35.78 -6.09
N ARG A 468 16.47 35.81 -5.18
CA ARG A 468 15.72 34.62 -4.74
C ARG A 468 14.44 34.49 -5.55
N ASN A 469 14.01 33.23 -5.75
CA ASN A 469 12.69 32.98 -6.31
C ASN A 469 11.62 33.48 -5.33
N LYS A 470 10.61 34.19 -5.83
CA LYS A 470 9.55 34.80 -5.02
C LYS A 470 8.53 33.81 -4.47
N VAL A 471 8.38 32.63 -5.06
CA VAL A 471 7.27 31.73 -4.72
C VAL A 471 7.76 30.29 -4.53
N VAL A 472 8.64 29.84 -5.42
CA VAL A 472 9.13 28.46 -5.43
C VAL A 472 10.30 28.29 -4.46
N ARG A 473 10.10 27.42 -3.47
CA ARG A 473 11.14 26.96 -2.54
C ARG A 473 11.70 25.61 -2.98
N LYS A 474 12.89 25.29 -2.50
CA LYS A 474 13.63 24.05 -2.83
C LYS A 474 14.02 23.30 -1.57
N VAL A 475 13.71 22.02 -1.53
CA VAL A 475 14.22 21.08 -0.52
C VAL A 475 15.49 20.44 -1.08
N ASN A 476 16.60 20.53 -0.34
CA ASN A 476 17.87 19.92 -0.74
C ASN A 476 18.35 18.89 0.31
N ALA A 477 18.90 17.77 -0.16
CA ALA A 477 19.18 16.59 0.66
C ALA A 477 20.32 16.75 1.67
N TRP A 478 21.42 17.43 1.31
CA TRP A 478 22.67 17.55 2.10
C TRP A 478 22.54 18.29 3.42
N LYS A 479 21.37 18.87 3.72
CA LYS A 479 21.19 19.72 4.88
C LYS A 479 20.98 18.94 6.18
N PHE A 480 20.96 17.61 6.19
CA PHE A 480 20.05 16.92 7.08
C PHE A 480 20.59 16.35 8.38
N ASP A 481 21.49 15.37 8.33
CA ASP A 481 21.80 14.53 9.49
C ASP A 481 23.28 14.53 9.90
N ASN A 482 24.15 15.24 9.18
CA ASN A 482 25.61 15.22 9.36
C ASN A 482 26.22 13.80 9.36
N LEU A 483 25.47 12.80 8.88
CA LEU A 483 25.90 11.41 8.83
C LEU A 483 26.67 11.16 7.52
N PRO A 484 27.53 10.11 7.47
CA PRO A 484 28.26 9.75 6.26
C PRO A 484 27.35 9.51 5.05
N GLU A 485 27.90 9.64 3.86
CA GLU A 485 27.20 9.34 2.61
C GLU A 485 26.87 7.84 2.52
N ASP A 486 25.63 7.51 2.14
CA ASP A 486 25.17 6.11 1.94
C ASP A 486 25.88 5.44 0.73
N ASN A 487 26.42 6.24 -0.19
CA ASN A 487 27.08 5.87 -1.44
C ASN A 487 26.22 5.03 -2.40
N ASP A 488 24.90 5.03 -2.22
CA ASP A 488 23.95 4.33 -3.07
C ASP A 488 23.57 5.13 -4.34
N GLU A 489 22.82 4.49 -5.24
CA GLU A 489 22.44 5.10 -6.52
C GLU A 489 21.51 6.30 -6.36
N PHE A 490 20.65 6.32 -5.33
CA PHE A 490 19.75 7.45 -5.08
C PHE A 490 20.52 8.68 -4.59
N GLU A 491 21.55 8.49 -3.76
CA GLU A 491 22.42 9.58 -3.36
C GLU A 491 23.26 10.12 -4.53
N LYS A 492 23.74 9.24 -5.42
CA LYS A 492 24.42 9.66 -6.66
C LYS A 492 23.48 10.44 -7.58
N GLU A 493 22.23 10.01 -7.73
CA GLU A 493 21.18 10.74 -8.46
C GLU A 493 20.97 12.13 -7.86
N LEU A 494 20.75 12.22 -6.55
CA LEU A 494 20.59 13.52 -5.87
C LEU A 494 21.81 14.42 -6.11
N LYS A 495 23.04 13.91 -5.95
CA LYS A 495 24.27 14.68 -6.21
C LYS A 495 24.32 15.26 -7.63
N SER A 496 23.97 14.45 -8.63
CA SER A 496 23.89 14.90 -10.03
C SER A 496 22.85 16.00 -10.27
N GLN A 497 21.84 16.09 -9.39
CA GLN A 497 20.79 17.10 -9.41
C GLN A 497 21.07 18.25 -8.42
N ASN A 498 22.34 18.49 -8.07
CA ASN A 498 22.76 19.46 -7.06
C ASN A 498 22.05 19.28 -5.72
N ASN A 499 21.77 18.02 -5.37
CA ASN A 499 21.06 17.56 -4.19
C ASN A 499 19.61 18.04 -4.08
N LEU A 500 18.98 18.47 -5.18
CA LEU A 500 17.58 18.84 -5.19
C LEU A 500 16.70 17.61 -4.94
N VAL A 501 15.86 17.67 -3.91
CA VAL A 501 14.85 16.63 -3.61
C VAL A 501 13.56 16.97 -4.33
N THR A 502 13.01 18.15 -4.06
CA THR A 502 11.81 18.65 -4.72
C THR A 502 11.72 20.17 -4.64
N GLU A 503 10.86 20.72 -5.47
CA GLU A 503 10.39 22.10 -5.43
C GLU A 503 9.02 22.12 -4.77
N PHE A 504 8.67 23.22 -4.11
CA PHE A 504 7.34 23.40 -3.53
C PHE A 504 6.97 24.87 -3.41
N ILE A 505 5.68 25.14 -3.25
CA ILE A 505 5.13 26.46 -2.94
C ILE A 505 4.33 26.34 -1.66
N ARG A 506 4.58 27.19 -0.67
CA ARG A 506 3.73 27.24 0.52
C ARG A 506 2.40 27.90 0.14
N LEU A 507 1.28 27.28 0.46
CA LEU A 507 -0.05 27.88 0.30
C LEU A 507 -0.39 28.65 1.59
N PRO A 508 -0.43 30.00 1.57
CA PRO A 508 -0.81 30.77 2.74
C PRO A 508 -2.24 30.47 3.17
N SER A 509 -2.49 30.42 4.48
CA SER A 509 -3.80 30.07 5.06
C SER A 509 -4.93 30.95 4.55
N GLU A 510 -4.67 32.23 4.39
CA GLU A 510 -5.61 33.25 3.92
C GLU A 510 -5.96 33.11 2.43
N LEU A 511 -5.15 32.35 1.67
CA LEU A 511 -5.35 32.13 0.24
C LEU A 511 -5.99 30.77 -0.07
N VAL A 512 -6.22 29.90 0.92
CA VAL A 512 -6.79 28.55 0.71
C VAL A 512 -8.11 28.60 -0.05
N ASP A 513 -9.03 29.46 0.38
CA ASP A 513 -10.36 29.56 -0.24
C ASP A 513 -10.29 30.06 -1.68
N ALA A 514 -9.51 31.12 -1.92
CA ALA A 514 -9.34 31.71 -3.24
C ALA A 514 -8.65 30.73 -4.20
N TYR A 515 -7.62 30.02 -3.71
CA TYR A 515 -6.92 29.01 -4.48
C TYR A 515 -7.85 27.86 -4.87
N LEU A 516 -8.69 27.40 -3.93
CA LEU A 516 -9.70 26.40 -4.18
C LEU A 516 -10.73 26.87 -5.22
N ASP A 517 -11.21 28.10 -5.13
CA ASP A 517 -12.18 28.65 -6.09
C ASP A 517 -11.63 28.67 -7.53
N ASP A 518 -10.33 28.91 -7.70
CA ASP A 518 -9.67 28.93 -9.02
C ASP A 518 -9.06 27.58 -9.44
N SER A 519 -9.04 26.59 -8.54
CA SER A 519 -8.35 25.30 -8.74
C SER A 519 -8.85 24.53 -9.96
N GLN A 520 -10.12 24.69 -10.34
CA GLN A 520 -10.68 24.11 -11.57
C GLN A 520 -9.94 24.60 -12.83
N SER A 521 -9.50 25.86 -12.84
CA SER A 521 -8.78 26.48 -13.96
C SER A 521 -7.28 26.18 -13.93
N ILE A 522 -6.73 25.99 -12.72
CA ILE A 522 -5.34 25.63 -12.49
C ILE A 522 -5.10 24.18 -12.94
N GLY A 523 -5.95 23.26 -12.52
CA GLY A 523 -5.83 21.83 -12.80
C GLY A 523 -5.35 21.04 -11.58
N GLU A 524 -4.93 19.80 -11.82
CA GLU A 524 -4.49 18.89 -10.76
C GLU A 524 -3.19 19.35 -10.10
N MET A 525 -3.14 19.21 -8.78
CA MET A 525 -2.02 19.58 -7.93
C MET A 525 -1.84 18.58 -6.80
N TYR A 526 -0.61 18.42 -6.33
CA TYR A 526 -0.34 17.61 -5.16
C TYR A 526 -0.22 18.50 -3.92
N LEU A 527 -1.01 18.23 -2.88
CA LEU A 527 -0.87 18.87 -1.57
C LEU A 527 0.04 18.01 -0.70
N TRP A 528 1.13 18.60 -0.23
CA TRP A 528 2.03 18.04 0.76
C TRP A 528 1.81 18.70 2.11
N PHE A 529 1.17 17.96 3.02
CA PHE A 529 0.95 18.38 4.39
C PHE A 529 2.17 18.03 5.24
N THR A 530 2.69 19.04 5.95
CA THR A 530 3.78 18.91 6.91
C THR A 530 3.35 19.44 8.27
N LYS A 531 3.73 18.77 9.34
CA LYS A 531 3.37 19.18 10.70
C LYS A 531 4.07 20.48 11.14
N GLN A 532 3.29 21.44 11.64
CA GLN A 532 3.80 22.63 12.31
C GLN A 532 4.49 22.23 13.63
N ASN A 533 5.66 22.81 13.91
CA ASN A 533 6.42 22.56 15.13
C ASN A 533 6.81 21.08 15.33
N THR A 534 7.13 20.37 14.26
CA THR A 534 7.64 19.01 14.39
C THR A 534 8.96 18.97 15.19
N LYS A 535 9.17 17.86 15.90
CA LYS A 535 10.50 17.50 16.41
C LYS A 535 11.31 16.70 15.40
N SER A 536 10.67 16.21 14.32
CA SER A 536 11.35 15.55 13.23
C SER A 536 12.39 16.52 12.67
N PRO A 537 13.68 16.17 12.69
CA PRO A 537 14.69 17.01 12.07
C PRO A 537 14.26 17.40 10.66
N VAL A 538 13.59 16.47 9.92
CA VAL A 538 13.14 16.59 8.51
C VAL A 538 12.33 17.85 8.29
N LEU A 539 11.28 18.06 9.08
CA LEU A 539 10.33 19.13 8.81
C LEU A 539 10.72 20.46 9.47
N GLN A 540 11.66 20.47 10.44
CA GLN A 540 12.23 21.71 10.99
C GLN A 540 12.96 22.56 9.94
N LYS A 541 13.37 21.97 8.81
CA LYS A 541 14.06 22.69 7.72
C LYS A 541 13.15 22.98 6.52
N VAL A 542 11.90 22.50 6.57
CA VAL A 542 10.84 22.74 5.58
C VAL A 542 9.94 23.88 6.06
N THR A 543 9.60 23.86 7.36
CA THR A 543 8.99 24.98 8.09
C THR A 543 9.85 26.23 7.99
#